data_AF-A0A2V5YR40-F1
#
_entry.id   AF-A0A2V5YR40-F1
#
_cell.length_a   1.000
_cell.length_b   1.000
_cell.length_c   1.000
_cell.angle_alpha   90.00
_cell.angle_beta   90.00
_cell.angle_gamma   90.00
#
_symmetry.space_group_name_H-M   'P 1'
#
loop_
_entity.id
_entity.type
_entity.pdbx_description
1 polymer ?
#
loop_
_entity_poly.entity_id
_entity_poly.type
_entity_poly.pdbx_seq_one_letter_code
_entity_poly.pdbx_strand_id
1 'polypeptide(L)' 'MKNQNMINTFTTVLFALGFSALVPIAQAVVPAPDGGYPGGNTAEGSSALVSRSTGTYNTAIGIYSLLSLTDGAPE' A
#
# COMPACT_ATOMS: atom_id res chain seq x y z
N MET A 1 -34.85 0.66 25.91
CA MET A 1 -34.56 -0.24 24.76
C MET A 1 -34.44 0.51 23.43
N LYS A 2 -35.43 1.30 23.00
CA LYS A 2 -35.38 2.08 21.73
C LYS A 2 -34.12 2.96 21.56
N ASN A 3 -33.70 3.64 22.63
CA ASN A 3 -32.59 4.61 22.57
C ASN A 3 -31.21 3.92 22.47
N GLN A 4 -31.07 2.74 23.07
CA GLN A 4 -29.83 1.96 23.00
C GLN A 4 -29.59 1.44 21.58
N ASN A 5 -30.65 1.00 20.91
CA ASN A 5 -30.57 0.53 19.53
C ASN A 5 -30.19 1.67 18.57
N MET A 6 -30.67 2.89 18.85
CA MET A 6 -30.34 4.10 18.09
C MET A 6 -28.87 4.48 18.28
N ILE A 7 -28.37 4.47 19.53
CA ILE A 7 -26.97 4.73 19.84
C ILE A 7 -26.06 3.70 19.16
N ASN A 8 -26.37 2.40 19.29
CA ASN A 8 -25.58 1.33 18.70
C ASN A 8 -25.50 1.46 17.18
N THR A 9 -26.62 1.77 16.51
CA THR A 9 -26.66 2.00 15.06
C THR A 9 -25.74 3.16 14.67
N PHE A 10 -25.77 4.26 15.42
CA PHE A 10 -24.94 5.43 15.15
C PHE A 10 -23.45 5.13 15.30
N THR A 11 -23.07 4.41 16.36
CA THR A 11 -21.69 3.97 16.60
C THR A 11 -21.18 3.08 15.47
N THR A 12 -21.99 2.12 14.99
CA THR A 12 -21.60 1.22 13.89
C THR A 12 -21.38 1.99 12.58
N VAL A 13 -22.24 2.95 12.26
CA VAL A 13 -22.09 3.79 11.05
C VAL A 13 -20.82 4.64 11.12
N LEU A 14 -20.54 5.25 12.28
CA LEU A 14 -19.32 6.07 12.45
C LEU A 14 -18.06 5.24 12.26
N PHE A 15 -18.04 4.02 12.81
CA PHE A 15 -16.92 3.10 12.68
C PHE A 15 -16.71 2.71 11.22
N ALA A 16 -17.77 2.28 10.52
CA ALA A 16 -17.69 1.90 9.10
C ALA A 16 -17.16 3.04 8.21
N LEU A 17 -17.61 4.29 8.44
CA LEU A 17 -17.14 5.47 7.71
C LEU A 17 -15.66 5.79 8.01
N GLY A 18 -15.23 5.59 9.26
CA GLY A 18 -13.81 5.73 9.64
C GLY A 18 -12.91 4.71 8.93
N PHE A 19 -13.36 3.46 8.77
CA PHE A 19 -12.59 2.44 8.05
C PHE A 19 -12.46 2.72 6.56
N SER A 20 -13.49 3.27 5.90
CA SER A 20 -13.39 3.63 4.48
C SER A 20 -12.30 4.65 4.16
N ALA A 21 -11.94 5.53 5.11
CA ALA A 21 -10.84 6.47 4.94
C ALA A 21 -9.45 5.83 5.00
N LEU A 22 -9.33 4.61 5.55
CA LEU A 22 -8.08 3.86 5.68
C LEU A 22 -7.80 2.93 4.48
N VAL A 23 -8.78 2.70 3.60
CA VAL A 23 -8.67 1.82 2.42
C VAL A 23 -7.74 2.31 1.29
N PRO A 24 -7.55 3.63 1.02
CA PRO A 24 -6.85 4.07 -0.20
C PRO A 24 -5.37 3.68 -0.34
N ILE A 25 -4.71 3.21 0.72
CA ILE A 25 -3.25 3.01 0.74
C ILE A 25 -2.76 1.73 0.05
N ALA A 26 -3.64 0.85 -0.41
CA ALA A 26 -3.28 -0.44 -1.03
C ALA A 26 -4.06 -0.74 -2.33
N GLN A 27 -4.23 0.26 -3.20
CA GLN A 27 -4.87 0.05 -4.50
C GLN A 27 -3.85 -0.50 -5.51
N ALA A 28 -3.99 -1.76 -5.92
CA ALA A 28 -3.29 -2.29 -7.09
C ALA A 28 -3.98 -1.76 -8.37
N VAL A 29 -3.23 -1.06 -9.22
CA VAL A 29 -3.74 -0.57 -10.51
C VAL A 29 -3.47 -1.58 -11.62
N VAL A 30 -4.39 -1.69 -12.57
CA VAL A 30 -4.24 -2.52 -13.79
C VAL A 30 -4.41 -1.60 -15.02
N PRO A 31 -3.42 -1.55 -15.95
CA PRO A 31 -2.10 -2.18 -15.83
C PRO A 31 -1.29 -1.52 -14.69
N ALA A 32 -0.26 -2.23 -14.20
CA ALA A 32 0.66 -1.66 -13.22
C ALA A 32 1.32 -0.38 -13.78
N PRO A 33 1.76 0.57 -12.92
CA PRO A 33 2.54 1.70 -13.38
C PRO A 33 3.81 1.20 -14.10
N ASP A 34 4.25 1.91 -15.12
CA ASP A 34 5.44 1.60 -15.92
C ASP A 34 6.75 1.90 -15.16
N GLY A 35 6.85 1.45 -13.91
CA GLY A 35 7.99 1.67 -13.04
C GLY A 35 7.92 2.92 -12.14
N GLY A 36 6.87 3.73 -12.15
CA GLY A 36 6.77 4.91 -11.29
C GLY A 36 6.31 4.61 -9.85
N TYR A 37 7.13 3.97 -9.00
CA TYR A 37 6.75 3.66 -7.60
C TYR A 37 7.25 4.73 -6.60
N PRO A 38 6.58 4.88 -5.43
CA PRO A 38 7.01 5.79 -4.37
C PRO A 38 8.48 5.61 -3.98
N GLY A 39 9.16 6.71 -3.63
CA GLY A 39 10.59 6.70 -3.29
C GLY A 39 11.53 6.62 -4.49
N GLY A 40 11.05 6.88 -5.72
CA GLY A 40 11.87 6.81 -6.93
C GLY A 40 12.23 5.38 -7.34
N ASN A 41 11.42 4.40 -6.94
CA ASN A 41 11.66 2.99 -7.21
C ASN A 41 11.07 2.60 -8.57
N THR A 42 11.80 1.82 -9.36
CA THR A 42 11.36 1.20 -10.63
C THR A 42 11.14 -0.30 -10.42
N ALA A 43 9.94 -0.79 -10.73
CA ALA A 43 9.63 -2.22 -10.81
C ALA A 43 9.01 -2.54 -12.17
N GLU A 44 9.73 -3.36 -12.94
CA GLU A 44 9.29 -3.94 -14.20
C GLU A 44 9.26 -5.46 -14.03
N GLY A 45 8.14 -6.10 -14.35
CA GLY A 45 7.94 -7.55 -14.16
C GLY A 45 7.12 -7.95 -12.91
N SER A 46 6.66 -9.20 -12.89
CA SER A 46 5.78 -9.71 -11.83
C SER A 46 6.52 -9.85 -10.51
N SER A 47 6.00 -9.24 -9.45
CA SER A 47 6.62 -9.30 -8.12
C SER A 47 8.09 -8.85 -8.13
N ALA A 48 8.45 -7.88 -9.00
CA ALA A 48 9.81 -7.39 -9.12
C ALA A 48 10.31 -6.74 -7.82
N LEU A 49 9.44 -5.98 -7.13
CA LEU A 49 9.70 -5.41 -5.81
C LEU A 49 8.72 -5.99 -4.77
N VAL A 50 9.15 -7.05 -4.07
CA VAL A 50 8.32 -7.73 -3.06
C VAL A 50 8.43 -7.06 -1.69
N SER A 51 9.62 -6.59 -1.32
CA SER A 51 9.86 -5.94 -0.02
C SER A 51 9.88 -4.42 -0.18
N ARG A 52 8.84 -3.76 0.34
CA ARG A 52 8.79 -2.31 0.52
C ARG A 52 9.55 -1.94 1.79
N SER A 53 10.88 -2.08 1.81
CA SER A 53 11.67 -1.41 2.84
C SER A 53 11.61 0.11 2.62
N THR A 54 12.08 0.88 3.60
CA THR A 54 12.27 2.35 3.53
C THR A 54 13.26 2.80 2.45
N GLY A 55 13.81 1.87 1.65
CA GLY A 55 14.75 2.16 0.59
C GLY A 55 14.14 2.98 -0.56
N THR A 56 14.90 3.97 -1.00
CA THR A 56 14.61 4.82 -2.16
C THR A 56 15.51 4.44 -3.34
N TYR A 57 15.11 4.82 -4.55
CA TYR A 57 15.91 4.74 -5.79
C TYR A 57 16.35 3.33 -6.24
N ASN A 58 15.51 2.32 -6.04
CA ASN A 58 15.81 0.95 -6.47
C ASN A 58 15.29 0.65 -7.89
N THR A 59 15.99 -0.19 -8.64
CA THR A 59 15.54 -0.70 -9.95
C THR A 59 15.44 -2.22 -9.90
N ALA A 60 14.24 -2.77 -10.10
CA ALA A 60 13.95 -4.19 -10.19
C ALA A 60 13.34 -4.51 -11.55
N ILE A 61 13.99 -5.39 -12.32
CA ILE A 61 13.56 -5.78 -13.67
C ILE A 61 13.51 -7.31 -13.72
N GLY A 62 12.35 -7.87 -14.05
CA GLY A 62 12.11 -9.31 -14.10
C GLY A 62 11.41 -9.87 -12.85
N ILE A 63 11.04 -11.16 -12.94
CA ILE A 63 10.22 -11.84 -11.93
C ILE A 63 11.04 -12.09 -10.67
N TYR A 64 10.56 -11.65 -9.50
CA TYR A 64 11.25 -11.81 -8.20
C TYR A 64 12.68 -11.26 -8.19
N SER A 65 12.98 -10.27 -9.03
CA SER A 65 14.32 -9.73 -9.20
C SER A 65 14.86 -9.04 -7.94
N LEU A 66 13.99 -8.46 -7.11
CA LEU A 66 14.40 -7.75 -5.89
C LEU A 66 13.52 -8.15 -4.69
N LEU A 67 13.97 -9.22 -4.03
CA LEU A 67 13.26 -9.87 -2.92
C LEU A 67 13.46 -9.17 -1.57
N SER A 68 14.60 -8.50 -1.37
CA SER A 68 14.92 -7.81 -0.12
C SER A 68 15.94 -6.70 -0.38
N LEU A 69 15.62 -5.48 0.06
CA LEU A 69 16.53 -4.34 0.06
C LEU A 69 16.71 -3.88 1.51
N THR A 70 17.89 -4.06 2.08
CA THR A 70 18.31 -3.31 3.27
C THR A 70 18.67 -1.90 2.83
N ASP A 71 18.38 -0.92 3.69
CA ASP A 71 18.51 0.52 3.47
C ASP A 71 19.71 0.87 2.57
N GLY A 72 19.43 1.58 1.46
CA GLY A 72 20.48 2.12 0.59
C GLY A 72 21.40 3.04 1.40
N ALA A 73 22.70 2.95 1.15
CA ALA A 73 23.70 3.75 1.85
C ALA A 73 23.38 5.26 1.75
N PRO A 74 23.55 6.04 2.82
CA PRO A 74 23.42 7.49 2.74
C PRO A 74 24.46 8.06 1.76
N GLU A 75 24.08 9.13 1.06
CA GLU A 75 24.99 9.93 0.22
C GLU A 75 26.26 10.36 0.98
#